data_AF-A0A6G2QG34-F1
#
_entry.id   AF-A0A6G2QG34-F1
#
_cell.length_a   1.000
_cell.length_b   1.000
_cell.length_c   1.000
_cell.angle_alpha   90.00
_cell.angle_beta   90.00
_cell.angle_gamma   90.00
#
_symmetry.space_group_name_H-M   'P 1'
#
loop_
_entity.id
_entity.type
_entity.pdbx_description
1 polymer ?
#
loop_
_entity_poly.entity_id
_entity_poly.type
_entity_poly.pdbx_seq_one_letter_code
_entity_poly.pdbx_strand_id
1 'polypeptide(L)'
;EAEDARLPRFPSPEIKVADLTAFALQAACWGDPDASGLALLDAPPGGAMAAAREVLTAIGAVGPDGRATERGVRLARLGLHPRLGRALLDAGPVVGVGPAAEVVALIAEEPP
;
A
#
# COMPACT_ATOMS: atom_id res chain seq x y z
N GLU A 1 30.90 -12.83 17.78
CA GLU A 1 30.33 -13.53 18.96
C GLU A 1 29.52 -12.63 19.89
N ALA A 2 30.02 -11.48 20.37
CA ALA A 2 29.22 -10.61 21.27
C ALA A 2 28.02 -9.89 20.59
N GLU A 3 28.05 -9.69 19.27
CA GLU A 3 26.94 -9.09 18.51
C GLU A 3 25.77 -10.07 18.28
N ASP A 4 26.05 -11.35 18.01
CA ASP A 4 24.99 -12.36 17.79
C ASP A 4 24.09 -12.54 19.01
N ALA A 5 24.64 -12.38 20.22
CA ALA A 5 23.88 -12.52 21.46
C ALA A 5 22.81 -11.42 21.67
N ARG A 6 22.85 -10.33 20.90
CA ARG A 6 21.88 -9.21 20.97
C ARG A 6 20.80 -9.26 19.89
N LEU A 7 20.89 -10.18 18.94
CA LEU A 7 19.88 -10.29 17.89
C LEU A 7 18.56 -10.81 18.47
N PRO A 8 17.41 -10.29 17.98
CA PRO A 8 16.12 -10.85 18.34
C PRO A 8 16.05 -12.30 17.89
N ARG A 9 15.41 -13.13 18.72
CA ARG A 9 15.27 -14.58 18.47
C ARG A 9 14.50 -14.88 17.18
N PHE A 10 13.63 -13.96 16.75
CA PHE A 10 12.82 -14.07 15.54
C PHE A 10 12.77 -12.71 14.82
N PRO A 11 12.64 -12.69 13.49
CA PRO A 11 12.41 -11.45 12.76
C PRO A 11 11.06 -10.83 13.17
N SER A 12 10.98 -9.51 13.11
CA SER A 12 9.71 -8.81 13.27
C SER A 12 8.73 -9.21 12.18
N PRO A 13 7.42 -9.38 12.50
CA PRO A 13 6.38 -9.58 11.50
C PRO A 13 6.38 -8.44 10.49
N GLU A 14 6.22 -8.76 9.20
CA GLU A 14 6.22 -7.75 8.12
C GLU A 14 5.20 -6.65 8.37
N ILE A 15 4.00 -7.00 8.85
CA ILE A 15 2.93 -6.04 9.18
C ILE A 15 3.35 -4.98 10.21
N LYS A 16 4.41 -5.23 11.01
CA LYS A 16 4.95 -4.29 11.99
C LYS A 16 5.97 -3.32 11.42
N VAL A 17 6.56 -3.63 10.27
CA VAL A 17 7.75 -2.92 9.75
C VAL A 17 7.59 -2.42 8.31
N ALA A 18 6.70 -3.01 7.52
CA ALA A 18 6.47 -2.64 6.14
C ALA A 18 5.56 -1.40 6.00
N ASP A 19 5.61 -0.80 4.81
CA ASP A 19 4.59 0.16 4.38
C ASP A 19 3.23 -0.53 4.26
N LEU A 20 2.20 0.03 4.91
CA LEU A 20 0.86 -0.55 4.95
C LEU A 20 -0.11 0.05 3.91
N THR A 21 0.34 0.86 2.97
CA THR A 21 -0.53 1.54 1.99
C THR A 21 -1.32 0.54 1.15
N ALA A 22 -0.66 -0.51 0.65
CA ALA A 22 -1.33 -1.56 -0.11
C ALA A 22 -2.30 -2.36 0.76
N PHE A 23 -1.88 -2.73 1.97
CA PHE A 23 -2.72 -3.45 2.94
C PHE A 23 -3.98 -2.65 3.32
N ALA A 24 -3.82 -1.37 3.67
CA ALA A 24 -4.91 -0.48 4.04
C ALA A 24 -5.93 -0.29 2.90
N LEU A 25 -5.47 -0.26 1.64
CA LEU A 25 -6.38 -0.21 0.49
C LEU A 25 -7.21 -1.49 0.38
N GLN A 26 -6.58 -2.66 0.57
CA GLN A 26 -7.30 -3.94 0.55
C GLN A 26 -8.31 -4.03 1.69
N ALA A 27 -7.93 -3.61 2.90
CA ALA A 27 -8.82 -3.57 4.06
C ALA A 27 -10.03 -2.64 3.82
N ALA A 28 -9.79 -1.45 3.24
CA ALA A 28 -10.85 -0.52 2.84
C ALA A 28 -11.78 -1.10 1.76
N CYS A 29 -11.24 -1.81 0.76
CA CYS A 29 -12.04 -2.51 -0.25
C CYS A 29 -12.84 -3.69 0.32
N TRP A 30 -12.31 -4.36 1.35
CA TRP A 30 -13.01 -5.41 2.09
C TRP A 30 -14.12 -4.86 2.99
N GLY A 31 -14.09 -3.56 3.29
CA GLY A 31 -15.10 -2.87 4.08
C GLY A 31 -14.77 -2.69 5.55
N ASP A 32 -13.53 -2.98 5.97
CA ASP A 32 -13.00 -2.76 7.32
C ASP A 32 -11.75 -1.86 7.22
N PRO A 33 -11.92 -0.54 7.04
CA PRO A 33 -10.82 0.38 6.73
C PRO A 33 -9.77 0.49 7.86
N ASP A 34 -10.16 0.17 9.10
CA ASP A 34 -9.27 0.19 10.25
C ASP A 34 -8.66 -1.21 10.54
N ALA A 35 -8.99 -2.23 9.73
CA ALA A 35 -8.60 -3.62 9.90
C ALA A 35 -8.91 -4.19 11.30
N SER A 36 -9.90 -3.64 11.98
CA SER A 36 -10.23 -3.91 13.39
C SER A 36 -11.04 -5.20 13.59
N GLY A 37 -11.78 -5.62 12.55
CA GLY A 37 -12.52 -6.86 12.50
C GLY A 37 -11.73 -8.03 11.90
N LEU A 38 -10.50 -7.80 11.44
CA LEU A 38 -9.64 -8.85 10.90
C LEU A 38 -8.94 -9.63 12.03
N ALA A 39 -9.01 -10.95 11.99
CA ALA A 39 -8.33 -11.83 12.93
C ALA A 39 -6.83 -12.02 12.58
N LEU A 40 -6.08 -10.93 12.55
CA LEU A 40 -4.64 -10.94 12.25
C LEU A 40 -3.84 -11.47 13.44
N LEU A 41 -2.76 -12.21 13.16
CA LEU A 41 -1.82 -12.70 14.20
C LEU A 41 -1.22 -11.54 14.99
N ASP A 42 -0.92 -10.45 14.29
CA ASP A 42 -0.35 -9.23 14.82
C ASP A 42 -1.17 -8.04 14.31
N ALA A 43 -1.62 -7.18 15.22
CA ALA A 43 -2.34 -5.98 14.82
C ALA A 43 -1.42 -5.02 14.04
N PRO A 44 -1.91 -4.36 12.98
CA PRO A 44 -1.12 -3.37 12.25
C PRO A 44 -0.80 -2.17 13.16
N PRO A 45 0.42 -1.60 13.11
CA PRO A 45 0.76 -0.42 13.88
C PRO A 45 -0.14 0.78 13.51
N GLY A 46 -0.78 1.39 14.50
CA GLY A 46 -1.72 2.50 14.28
C GLY A 46 -1.10 3.68 13.52
N GLY A 47 0.16 4.03 13.82
CA GLY A 47 0.88 5.09 13.09
C GLY A 47 1.11 4.76 11.61
N ALA A 48 1.45 3.51 11.29
CA ALA A 48 1.64 3.06 9.91
C ALA A 48 0.30 3.01 9.15
N MET A 49 -0.79 2.59 9.81
CA MET A 49 -2.15 2.65 9.24
C MET A 49 -2.61 4.08 8.97
N ALA A 50 -2.33 5.01 9.88
CA ALA A 50 -2.65 6.43 9.68
C ALA A 50 -1.90 7.00 8.47
N ALA A 51 -0.58 6.78 8.38
CA ALA A 51 0.22 7.20 7.24
C ALA A 51 -0.28 6.59 5.91
N ALA A 52 -0.60 5.30 5.91
CA ALA A 52 -1.20 4.63 4.76
C ALA A 52 -2.50 5.31 4.31
N ARG A 53 -3.41 5.63 5.24
CA ARG A 53 -4.69 6.30 4.94
C ARG A 53 -4.50 7.72 4.42
N GLU A 54 -3.52 8.47 4.93
CA GLU A 54 -3.16 9.79 4.40
C GLU A 54 -2.74 9.70 2.92
N VAL A 55 -1.90 8.73 2.59
CA VAL A 55 -1.47 8.48 1.20
C VAL A 55 -2.66 8.13 0.33
N LEU A 56 -3.50 7.18 0.76
CA LEU A 56 -4.67 6.74 0.02
C LEU A 56 -5.67 7.89 -0.19
N THR A 57 -5.83 8.77 0.79
CA THR A 57 -6.67 9.96 0.68
C THR A 57 -6.08 10.94 -0.34
N ALA A 58 -4.77 11.21 -0.27
CA ALA A 58 -4.07 12.10 -1.19
C ALA A 58 -4.15 11.63 -2.66
N ILE A 59 -4.12 10.32 -2.91
CA ILE A 59 -4.26 9.74 -4.26
C ILE A 59 -5.72 9.50 -4.65
N GLY A 60 -6.70 9.88 -3.82
CA GLY A 60 -8.14 9.72 -4.06
C GLY A 60 -8.62 8.27 -4.07
N ALA A 61 -7.87 7.35 -3.45
CA ALA A 61 -8.23 5.93 -3.35
C ALA A 61 -9.26 5.65 -2.24
N VAL A 62 -9.30 6.48 -1.20
CA VAL A 62 -10.30 6.39 -0.13
C VAL A 62 -10.98 7.74 0.12
N GLY A 63 -12.20 7.70 0.62
CA GLY A 63 -12.96 8.87 1.06
C GLY A 63 -12.63 9.30 2.50
N PRO A 64 -13.25 10.38 2.99
CA PRO A 64 -13.05 10.88 4.36
C PRO A 64 -13.38 9.84 5.44
N ASP A 65 -14.34 8.98 5.18
CA ASP A 65 -14.75 7.86 6.04
C ASP A 65 -13.84 6.63 5.95
N GLY A 66 -12.79 6.69 5.10
CA GLY A 66 -11.83 5.60 4.90
C GLY A 66 -12.32 4.53 3.93
N ARG A 67 -13.53 4.64 3.40
CA ARG A 67 -14.08 3.70 2.42
C ARG A 67 -13.36 3.84 1.09
N ALA A 68 -13.14 2.72 0.41
CA ALA A 68 -12.56 2.73 -0.93
C ALA A 68 -13.49 3.46 -1.91
N THR A 69 -12.92 4.36 -2.72
CA THR A 69 -13.62 4.98 -3.85
C THR A 69 -13.63 4.02 -5.04
N GLU A 70 -14.37 4.36 -6.11
CA GLU A 70 -14.26 3.63 -7.39
C GLU A 70 -12.82 3.59 -7.90
N ARG A 71 -12.07 4.68 -7.71
CA ARG A 71 -10.65 4.74 -8.02
C ARG A 71 -9.85 3.77 -7.15
N GLY A 72 -10.12 3.72 -5.84
CA GLY A 72 -9.50 2.77 -4.92
C GLY A 72 -9.72 1.32 -5.34
N VAL A 73 -10.96 0.96 -5.70
CA VAL A 73 -11.30 -0.38 -6.21
C VAL A 73 -10.53 -0.71 -7.49
N ARG A 74 -10.38 0.25 -8.41
CA ARG A 74 -9.58 0.06 -9.63
C ARG A 74 -8.10 -0.15 -9.29
N LEU A 75 -7.54 0.65 -8.39
CA LEU A 75 -6.15 0.53 -7.95
C LEU A 75 -5.87 -0.83 -7.30
N ALA A 76 -6.77 -1.30 -6.44
CA ALA A 76 -6.65 -2.59 -5.77
C ALA A 76 -6.59 -3.79 -6.74
N ARG A 77 -7.17 -3.64 -7.94
CA ARG A 77 -7.18 -4.68 -8.99
C ARG A 77 -5.93 -4.71 -9.87
N LEU A 78 -5.06 -3.69 -9.79
CA LEU A 78 -3.85 -3.62 -10.63
C LEU A 78 -2.71 -4.52 -10.14
N GLY A 79 -2.73 -4.93 -8.86
CA GLY A 79 -1.63 -5.69 -8.26
C GLY A 79 -0.34 -4.88 -8.07
N LEU A 80 -0.42 -3.55 -8.19
CA LEU A 80 0.70 -2.62 -7.99
C LEU A 80 0.57 -1.91 -6.63
N HIS A 81 1.68 -1.39 -6.13
CA HIS A 81 1.63 -0.44 -5.01
C HIS A 81 0.70 0.75 -5.37
N PRO A 82 -0.20 1.22 -4.48
CA PRO A 82 -1.23 2.19 -4.85
C PRO A 82 -0.72 3.49 -5.49
N ARG A 83 0.49 3.94 -5.12
CA ARG A 83 1.16 5.11 -5.74
C ARG A 83 1.55 4.87 -7.20
N LEU A 84 2.05 3.67 -7.51
CA LEU A 84 2.41 3.27 -8.87
C LEU A 84 1.17 3.05 -9.72
N GLY A 85 0.14 2.39 -9.15
CA GLY A 85 -1.16 2.27 -9.79
C GLY A 85 -1.79 3.63 -10.10
N ARG A 86 -1.65 4.63 -9.20
CA ARG A 86 -2.10 6.00 -9.46
C ARG A 86 -1.41 6.58 -10.68
N ALA A 87 -0.09 6.48 -10.76
CA ALA A 87 0.69 6.98 -11.89
C ALA A 87 0.26 6.33 -13.21
N LEU A 88 0.10 5.00 -13.23
CA LEU A 88 -0.34 4.27 -14.42
C LEU A 88 -1.74 4.69 -14.89
N LEU A 89 -2.70 4.81 -13.97
CA LEU A 89 -4.07 5.20 -14.30
C LEU A 89 -4.19 6.64 -14.83
N ASP A 90 -3.34 7.55 -14.33
CA ASP A 90 -3.38 8.96 -14.72
C ASP A 90 -2.59 9.24 -15.99
N ALA A 91 -1.43 8.59 -16.17
CA ALA A 91 -0.56 8.82 -17.32
C ALA A 91 -1.09 8.12 -18.58
N GLY A 92 -1.72 6.94 -18.44
CA GLY A 92 -2.21 6.15 -19.58
C GLY A 92 -3.07 6.94 -20.58
N PRO A 93 -4.06 7.75 -20.13
CA PRO A 93 -4.86 8.61 -21.02
C PRO A 93 -4.09 9.76 -21.68
N VAL A 94 -2.95 10.18 -21.13
CA VAL A 94 -2.15 11.33 -21.61
C VAL A 94 -1.06 10.90 -22.58
N VAL A 95 -0.33 9.83 -22.25
CA VAL A 95 0.86 9.38 -23.00
C VAL A 95 0.69 8.00 -23.66
N GLY A 96 -0.45 7.34 -23.45
CA GLY A 96 -0.69 5.97 -23.86
C GLY A 96 -0.29 4.94 -22.80
N VAL A 97 -0.97 3.79 -22.79
CA VAL A 97 -0.79 2.76 -21.75
C VAL A 97 0.59 2.12 -21.79
N GLY A 98 1.14 1.85 -22.98
CA GLY A 98 2.48 1.26 -23.13
C GLY A 98 3.59 2.12 -22.51
N PRO A 99 3.78 3.37 -22.98
CA PRO A 99 4.79 4.27 -22.40
C PRO A 99 4.58 4.54 -20.91
N ALA A 100 3.33 4.66 -20.45
CA ALA A 100 3.05 4.82 -19.02
C ALA A 100 3.48 3.60 -18.21
N ALA A 101 3.24 2.38 -18.70
CA ALA A 101 3.65 1.15 -18.04
C ALA A 101 5.17 1.00 -18.00
N GLU A 102 5.89 1.34 -19.08
CA GLU A 102 7.35 1.31 -19.13
C GLU A 102 7.99 2.22 -18.07
N VAL A 103 7.50 3.47 -17.97
CA VAL A 103 8.00 4.43 -16.97
C VAL A 103 7.68 3.97 -15.55
N VAL A 104 6.45 3.48 -15.32
CA VAL A 104 6.06 2.97 -14.00
C VAL A 104 6.89 1.74 -13.60
N ALA A 105 7.18 0.84 -14.55
CA ALA A 105 8.05 -0.31 -14.30
C ALA A 105 9.47 0.15 -13.93
N LEU A 106 10.03 1.14 -14.66
CA LEU A 106 11.35 1.70 -14.35
C LEU A 106 11.42 2.33 -12.95
N ILE A 107 10.34 2.97 -12.49
CA ILE A 107 10.26 3.57 -11.15
C ILE A 107 10.06 2.50 -10.06
N ALA A 108 9.43 1.38 -10.40
CA ALA A 108 9.12 0.30 -9.47
C ALA A 108 10.36 -0.52 -9.09
N GLU A 109 11.34 -0.60 -9.99
CA GLU A 109 12.61 -1.29 -9.75
C GLU A 109 13.53 -0.45 -8.87
N GLU A 110 14.28 -1.13 -8.00
CA GLU A 110 15.37 -0.50 -7.25
C GLU A 110 16.55 -0.26 -8.23
N PRO A 111 17.15 0.94 -8.25
CA PRO A 111 18.30 1.17 -9.12
C PRO A 111 19.44 0.21 -8.74
N PRO A 112 20.17 -0.34 -9.73
CA PRO A 112 21.23 -1.31 -9.50
C PRO A 112 22.40 -0.76 -8.68
#